data_AF-A0A8S1THC3-F1
#
_entry.id   AF-A0A8S1THC3-F1
#
_cell.length_a   1.000
_cell.length_b   1.000
_cell.length_c   1.000
_cell.angle_alpha   90.00
_cell.angle_beta   90.00
_cell.angle_gamma   90.00
#
_symmetry.space_group_name_H-M   'P 1'
#
loop_
_entity.id
_entity.type
_entity.pdbx_description
1 polymer ?
#
loop_
_entity_poly.entity_id
_entity_poly.type
_entity_poly.pdbx_seq_one_letter_code
_entity_poly.pdbx_strand_id
1 'polypeptide(L)'
;MINRILLQTWNKLAFQTRYFNAQAPATQSEKLLQFTDALTKQQLRDTKQQVSQGRSWKVEELRLKSTEDLTKLWYVMLKEKNLLLSDGIFFKKVVGVKGRMGKLVQLKKSMARLKTVVKEREIIRQKYRRQLEDEYVKQKTEQYLAQQQEIIKQEIEVPEITTNLLRAKVRDLKLGKDDVSYIEEALNIKHKKENYKQYLKEKYDYKNKPIVRLGDSLPEGKTEDQVIRQFKSTVQEQIQAAKPIPQDEILRSHVKNWFMLGPKQKRVIVNFLQARRARESKQLFLRELDLLGQKIRYDLQQYQQQKQAQQQ
;
A
#
# COMPACT_ATOMS: atom_id res chain seq x y z
N MET A 1 9.66 15.20 -52.64
CA MET A 1 8.34 15.60 -53.22
C MET A 1 7.18 14.87 -52.54
N ILE A 2 7.05 14.92 -51.20
CA ILE A 2 5.89 14.30 -50.50
C ILE A 2 5.23 15.29 -49.51
N ASN A 3 5.91 16.36 -49.10
CA ASN A 3 5.38 17.33 -48.14
C ASN A 3 4.63 18.54 -48.73
N ARG A 4 4.32 18.57 -50.03
CA ARG A 4 3.52 19.65 -50.65
C ARG A 4 2.09 19.26 -51.04
N ILE A 5 1.77 17.97 -51.11
CA ILE A 5 0.44 17.50 -51.54
C ILE A 5 -0.53 17.40 -50.34
N LEU A 6 -0.03 17.19 -49.12
CA LEU A 6 -0.88 17.07 -47.92
C LEU A 6 -1.33 18.41 -47.31
N LEU A 7 -0.71 19.53 -47.69
CA LEU A 7 -1.14 20.87 -47.24
C LEU A 7 -2.21 21.51 -48.15
N GLN A 8 -2.55 20.89 -49.29
CA GLN A 8 -3.60 21.39 -50.18
C GLN A 8 -4.94 20.67 -50.02
N THR A 9 -4.99 19.49 -49.39
CA THR A 9 -6.24 18.75 -49.21
C THR A 9 -6.97 19.08 -47.90
N TRP A 10 -6.30 19.71 -46.93
CA TRP A 10 -6.94 20.17 -45.70
C TRP A 10 -7.62 21.54 -45.81
N ASN A 11 -7.36 22.29 -46.89
CA ASN A 11 -8.10 23.53 -47.19
C ASN A 11 -9.36 23.31 -48.05
N LYS A 12 -9.64 22.09 -48.51
CA LYS A 12 -10.90 21.75 -49.21
C LYS A 12 -11.96 21.11 -48.29
N LEU A 13 -11.58 20.73 -47.08
CA LEU A 13 -12.48 20.61 -45.94
C LEU A 13 -12.42 21.88 -45.07
N ALA A 14 -12.14 23.03 -45.69
CA ALA A 14 -12.77 24.24 -45.23
C ALA A 14 -14.24 23.89 -45.07
N PHE A 15 -14.72 23.91 -43.82
CA PHE A 15 -16.12 24.13 -43.55
C PHE A 15 -16.52 25.24 -44.51
N GLN A 16 -17.10 24.87 -45.66
CA GLN A 16 -18.01 25.75 -46.33
C GLN A 16 -18.87 26.22 -45.19
N THR A 17 -18.77 27.50 -44.90
CA THR A 17 -19.80 28.21 -44.18
C THR A 17 -21.05 27.83 -44.94
N ARG A 18 -21.70 26.74 -44.50
CA ARG A 18 -23.13 26.58 -44.61
C ARG A 18 -23.58 27.81 -43.87
N TYR A 19 -23.73 28.89 -44.62
CA TYR A 19 -24.56 29.99 -44.27
C TYR A 19 -25.81 29.29 -43.77
N PHE A 20 -25.97 29.25 -42.44
CA PHE A 20 -27.27 29.00 -41.85
C PHE A 20 -28.16 29.93 -42.63
N ASN A 21 -29.08 29.34 -43.40
CA ASN A 21 -29.88 30.03 -44.38
C ASN A 21 -30.46 31.28 -43.69
N ALA A 22 -29.95 32.47 -44.05
CA ALA A 22 -30.25 33.72 -43.31
C ALA A 22 -31.73 34.14 -43.47
N GLN A 23 -32.46 33.39 -44.29
CA GLN A 23 -33.88 33.55 -44.61
C GLN A 23 -34.68 32.27 -44.34
N ALA A 24 -34.24 31.41 -43.41
CA ALA A 24 -35.20 30.49 -42.80
C ALA A 24 -36.24 31.35 -42.05
N PRO A 25 -37.56 31.23 -42.33
CA PRO A 25 -38.55 31.96 -41.56
C PRO A 25 -38.31 31.62 -40.09
N ALA A 26 -38.12 32.65 -39.28
CA ALA A 26 -37.91 32.55 -37.85
C ALA A 26 -39.18 32.02 -37.18
N THR A 27 -39.51 30.75 -37.41
CA THR A 27 -40.23 29.96 -36.42
C THR A 27 -39.27 29.88 -35.25
N GLN A 28 -39.34 30.86 -34.35
CA GLN A 28 -38.68 30.84 -33.07
C GLN A 28 -39.08 29.52 -32.42
N SER A 29 -38.24 28.49 -32.52
CA SER A 29 -38.60 27.23 -31.90
C SER A 29 -38.75 27.52 -30.41
N GLU A 30 -39.92 27.25 -29.83
CA GLU A 30 -40.22 27.53 -28.42
C GLU A 30 -39.12 26.98 -27.48
N LYS A 31 -38.43 25.93 -27.92
CA LYS A 31 -37.29 25.31 -27.24
C LYS A 31 -36.08 26.24 -27.07
N LEU A 32 -35.82 27.15 -28.02
CA LEU A 32 -34.71 28.10 -27.94
C LEU A 32 -34.98 29.24 -26.94
N LEU A 33 -36.25 29.54 -26.68
CA LEU A 33 -36.63 30.56 -25.68
C LEU A 33 -36.15 30.17 -24.27
N GLN A 34 -35.87 28.89 -24.02
CA GLN A 34 -35.32 28.37 -22.75
C GLN A 34 -33.90 28.88 -22.43
N PHE A 35 -33.18 29.51 -23.37
CA PHE A 35 -31.83 30.04 -23.15
C PHE A 35 -31.79 31.50 -22.71
N THR A 36 -32.93 32.18 -22.63
CA THR A 36 -33.01 33.59 -22.26
C THR A 36 -34.16 33.83 -21.29
N ASP A 37 -33.97 34.70 -20.30
CA ASP A 37 -35.03 35.05 -19.34
C ASP A 37 -35.86 36.27 -19.79
N ALA A 38 -35.69 36.72 -21.05
CA ALA A 38 -36.19 38.00 -21.53
C ALA A 38 -37.73 38.08 -21.55
N LEU A 39 -38.38 37.04 -22.09
CA LEU A 39 -39.84 36.96 -22.19
C LEU A 39 -40.49 36.82 -20.80
N THR A 40 -39.94 35.96 -19.94
CA THR A 40 -40.40 35.80 -18.56
C THR A 40 -40.30 37.11 -17.78
N LYS A 41 -39.16 37.82 -17.89
CA LYS A 41 -38.97 39.14 -17.28
C LYS A 41 -39.92 40.19 -17.84
N GLN A 42 -40.29 40.12 -19.11
CA GLN A 42 -41.27 41.03 -19.71
C GLN A 42 -42.66 40.80 -19.11
N GLN A 43 -43.14 39.56 -19.08
CA GLN A 43 -44.41 39.19 -18.43
C GLN A 43 -44.47 39.62 -16.95
N LEU A 44 -43.37 39.46 -16.22
CA LEU A 44 -43.26 39.88 -14.83
C LEU A 44 -43.30 41.40 -14.65
N ARG A 45 -42.74 42.17 -15.59
CA ARG A 45 -42.83 43.63 -15.61
C ARG A 45 -44.28 44.09 -15.85
N ASP A 46 -44.95 43.45 -16.81
CA ASP A 46 -46.34 43.77 -17.19
C ASP A 46 -47.31 43.48 -16.03
N THR A 47 -47.06 42.38 -15.30
CA THR A 47 -47.83 41.98 -14.10
C THR A 47 -47.35 42.65 -12.81
N LYS A 48 -46.34 43.53 -12.86
CA LYS A 48 -45.70 44.20 -11.70
C LYS A 48 -45.24 43.24 -10.60
N GLN A 49 -44.91 41.99 -10.94
CA GLN A 49 -44.40 40.99 -10.02
C GLN A 49 -42.86 40.97 -10.01
N GLN A 50 -42.25 40.71 -8.84
CA GLN A 50 -40.81 40.54 -8.72
C GLN A 50 -40.45 39.06 -8.56
N VAL A 51 -39.39 38.61 -9.25
CA VAL A 51 -38.84 37.26 -9.04
C VAL A 51 -38.16 37.19 -7.68
N SER A 52 -38.82 36.53 -6.72
CA SER A 52 -38.17 36.17 -5.45
C SER A 52 -36.94 35.29 -5.72
N GLN A 53 -35.78 35.67 -5.19
CA GLN A 53 -34.56 34.87 -5.34
C GLN A 53 -34.63 33.70 -4.35
N GLY A 54 -34.84 32.49 -4.88
CA GLY A 54 -34.82 31.28 -4.08
C GLY A 54 -33.43 30.99 -3.48
N ARG A 55 -33.40 30.20 -2.41
CA ARG A 55 -32.16 29.74 -1.75
C ARG A 55 -31.56 28.52 -2.47
N SER A 56 -30.25 28.29 -2.34
CA SER A 56 -29.60 27.07 -2.84
C SER A 56 -30.02 25.80 -2.08
N TRP A 57 -30.23 24.69 -2.78
CA TRP A 57 -30.46 23.35 -2.19
C TRP A 57 -29.47 22.98 -1.08
N LYS A 58 -29.96 22.49 0.07
CA LYS A 58 -29.12 21.89 1.13
C LYS A 58 -28.75 20.46 0.75
N VAL A 59 -27.65 19.96 1.31
CA VAL A 59 -27.21 18.57 1.11
C VAL A 59 -28.24 17.59 1.68
N GLU A 60 -28.77 17.87 2.87
CA GLU A 60 -29.78 17.04 3.56
C GLU A 60 -31.03 16.83 2.71
N GLU A 61 -31.55 17.91 2.11
CA GLU A 61 -32.72 17.86 1.22
C GLU A 61 -32.46 16.97 -0.01
N LEU A 62 -31.26 17.03 -0.58
CA LEU A 62 -30.86 16.24 -1.75
C LEU A 62 -30.67 14.75 -1.41
N ARG A 63 -30.29 14.42 -0.17
CA ARG A 63 -30.15 13.02 0.30
C ARG A 63 -31.48 12.30 0.36
N LEU A 64 -32.59 13.00 0.60
CA LEU A 64 -33.95 12.45 0.63
C LEU A 64 -34.51 12.13 -0.77
N LYS A 65 -33.90 12.63 -1.85
CA LYS A 65 -34.40 12.44 -3.22
C LYS A 65 -33.88 11.16 -3.87
N SER A 66 -34.69 10.56 -4.75
CA SER A 66 -34.29 9.37 -5.52
C SER A 66 -33.12 9.68 -6.47
N THR A 67 -32.41 8.65 -6.94
CA THR A 67 -31.33 8.86 -7.93
C THR A 67 -31.85 9.40 -9.26
N GLU A 68 -33.07 9.04 -9.65
CA GLU A 68 -33.74 9.53 -10.87
C GLU A 68 -34.15 11.00 -10.75
N ASP A 69 -34.63 11.43 -9.58
CA ASP A 69 -34.96 12.84 -9.37
C ASP A 69 -33.71 13.71 -9.34
N LEU A 70 -32.60 13.19 -8.79
CA LEU A 70 -31.33 13.91 -8.81
C LEU A 70 -30.77 14.07 -10.23
N THR A 71 -30.92 13.07 -11.11
CA THR A 71 -30.49 13.22 -12.51
C THR A 71 -31.36 14.23 -13.25
N LYS A 72 -32.69 14.19 -13.07
CA LYS A 72 -33.60 15.20 -13.63
C LYS A 72 -33.27 16.61 -13.11
N LEU A 73 -33.06 16.74 -11.80
CA LEU A 73 -32.71 18.01 -11.16
C LEU A 73 -31.39 18.58 -11.71
N TRP A 74 -30.39 17.73 -11.95
CA TRP A 74 -29.14 18.16 -12.57
C TRP A 74 -29.37 18.83 -13.95
N TYR A 75 -30.25 18.28 -14.79
CA TYR A 75 -30.57 18.87 -16.08
C TYR A 75 -31.36 20.17 -15.96
N VAL A 76 -32.29 20.28 -15.02
CA VAL A 76 -33.00 21.55 -14.73
C VAL A 76 -32.00 22.64 -14.36
N MET A 77 -31.08 22.34 -13.43
CA MET A 77 -30.02 23.26 -13.03
C MET A 77 -29.05 23.58 -14.17
N LEU A 78 -28.78 22.63 -15.06
CA LEU A 78 -27.93 22.85 -16.23
C LEU A 78 -28.57 23.83 -17.22
N LYS A 79 -29.87 23.71 -17.46
CA LYS A 79 -30.63 24.65 -18.32
C LYS A 79 -30.60 26.07 -17.74
N GLU A 80 -30.89 26.21 -16.45
CA GLU A 80 -30.85 27.52 -15.77
C GLU A 80 -29.43 28.11 -15.76
N LYS A 81 -28.39 27.28 -15.57
CA LYS A 81 -26.99 27.72 -15.67
C LYS A 81 -26.68 28.28 -17.05
N ASN A 82 -27.09 27.60 -18.11
CA ASN A 82 -26.84 28.02 -19.48
C ASN A 82 -27.59 29.33 -19.80
N LEU A 83 -28.85 29.44 -19.38
CA LEU A 83 -29.64 30.67 -19.49
C LEU A 83 -28.95 31.85 -18.79
N LEU A 84 -28.52 31.69 -17.53
CA LEU A 84 -27.86 32.76 -16.78
C LEU A 84 -26.52 33.19 -17.38
N LEU A 85 -25.79 32.25 -18.01
CA LEU A 85 -24.54 32.56 -18.70
C LEU A 85 -24.78 33.32 -20.00
N SER A 86 -25.76 32.91 -20.81
CA SER A 86 -26.17 33.60 -22.03
C SER A 86 -26.61 35.04 -21.75
N ASP A 87 -27.53 35.22 -20.80
CA ASP A 87 -27.99 36.54 -20.36
C ASP A 87 -26.83 37.39 -19.81
N GLY A 88 -25.92 36.79 -19.04
CA GLY A 88 -24.77 37.48 -18.48
C GLY A 88 -23.78 37.99 -19.54
N ILE A 89 -23.55 37.20 -20.59
CA ILE A 89 -22.72 37.60 -21.73
C ILE A 89 -23.40 38.72 -22.51
N PHE A 90 -24.70 38.58 -22.79
CA PHE A 90 -25.48 39.60 -23.50
C PHE A 90 -25.50 40.92 -22.74
N PHE A 91 -25.79 40.89 -21.44
CA PHE A 91 -25.79 42.08 -20.58
C PHE A 91 -24.43 42.76 -20.57
N LYS A 92 -23.33 42.00 -20.50
CA LYS A 92 -21.97 42.55 -20.58
C LYS A 92 -21.69 43.23 -21.93
N LYS A 93 -22.19 42.68 -23.04
CA LYS A 93 -22.02 43.26 -24.38
C LYS A 93 -22.81 44.57 -24.53
N VAL A 94 -24.03 44.62 -24.03
CA VAL A 94 -24.93 45.78 -24.18
C VAL A 94 -24.58 46.89 -23.19
N VAL A 95 -24.38 46.55 -21.92
CA VAL A 95 -24.21 47.52 -20.81
C VAL A 95 -22.73 47.75 -20.47
N GLY A 96 -21.81 46.92 -20.97
CA GLY A 96 -20.38 47.01 -20.69
C GLY A 96 -19.97 46.50 -19.30
N VAL A 97 -20.92 46.23 -18.40
CA VAL A 97 -20.68 45.78 -17.02
C VAL A 97 -21.18 44.36 -16.81
N LYS A 98 -20.55 43.62 -15.89
CA LYS A 98 -21.01 42.27 -15.52
C LYS A 98 -22.29 42.38 -14.67
N GLY A 99 -23.34 41.66 -15.05
CA GLY A 99 -24.61 41.62 -14.31
C GLY A 99 -24.49 40.98 -12.92
N ARG A 100 -25.56 41.07 -12.11
CA ARG A 100 -25.65 40.46 -10.76
C ARG A 100 -25.59 38.93 -10.84
N MET A 101 -24.48 38.34 -10.37
CA MET A 101 -24.20 36.89 -10.48
C MET A 101 -24.70 36.02 -9.31
N GLY A 102 -25.45 36.57 -8.35
CA GLY A 102 -25.85 35.88 -7.11
C GLY A 102 -26.56 34.53 -7.34
N LYS A 103 -27.51 34.49 -8.28
CA LYS A 103 -28.23 33.27 -8.66
C LYS A 103 -27.29 32.19 -9.20
N LEU A 104 -26.33 32.57 -10.06
CA LEU A 104 -25.36 31.63 -10.62
C LEU A 104 -24.47 31.00 -9.53
N VAL A 105 -24.08 31.78 -8.51
CA VAL A 105 -23.28 31.27 -7.38
C VAL A 105 -24.09 30.25 -6.57
N GLN A 106 -25.36 30.54 -6.25
CA GLN A 106 -26.24 29.63 -5.52
C GLN A 106 -26.52 28.33 -6.30
N LEU A 107 -26.69 28.44 -7.63
CA LEU A 107 -26.86 27.30 -8.52
C LEU A 107 -25.60 26.43 -8.55
N LYS A 108 -24.41 27.03 -8.72
CA LYS A 108 -23.14 26.28 -8.67
C LYS A 108 -22.94 25.57 -7.33
N LYS A 109 -23.33 26.23 -6.22
CA LYS A 109 -23.25 25.65 -4.88
C LYS A 109 -24.15 24.42 -4.74
N SER A 110 -25.37 24.48 -5.26
CA SER A 110 -26.30 23.35 -5.24
C SER A 110 -25.87 22.23 -6.20
N MET A 111 -25.29 22.55 -7.36
CA MET A 111 -24.71 21.56 -8.28
C MET A 111 -23.56 20.79 -7.63
N ALA A 112 -22.67 21.49 -6.91
CA ALA A 112 -21.58 20.87 -6.18
C ALA A 112 -22.10 19.91 -5.10
N ARG A 113 -23.10 20.33 -4.33
CA ARG A 113 -23.77 19.50 -3.31
C ARG A 113 -24.48 18.27 -3.89
N LEU A 114 -25.09 18.41 -5.06
CA LEU A 114 -25.70 17.26 -5.75
C LEU A 114 -24.63 16.22 -6.12
N LYS A 115 -23.49 16.67 -6.67
CA LYS A 115 -22.38 15.77 -6.98
C LYS A 115 -21.82 15.07 -5.75
N THR A 116 -21.72 15.75 -4.60
CA THR A 116 -21.25 15.12 -3.36
C THR A 116 -22.21 14.01 -2.93
N VAL A 117 -23.53 14.23 -2.96
CA VAL A 117 -24.53 13.19 -2.61
C VAL A 117 -24.44 11.99 -3.55
N VAL A 118 -24.30 12.22 -4.86
CA VAL A 118 -24.14 11.12 -5.84
C VAL A 118 -22.86 10.33 -5.56
N LYS A 119 -21.75 11.02 -5.23
CA LYS A 119 -20.47 10.38 -4.92
C LYS A 119 -20.51 9.59 -3.61
N GLU A 120 -21.14 10.13 -2.57
CA GLU A 120 -21.39 9.43 -1.30
C GLU A 120 -22.09 8.10 -1.55
N ARG A 121 -23.18 8.11 -2.34
CA ARG A 121 -23.94 6.90 -2.70
C ARG A 121 -23.11 5.89 -3.50
N GLU A 122 -22.30 6.38 -4.45
CA GLU A 122 -21.40 5.53 -5.23
C GLU A 122 -20.35 4.85 -4.34
N ILE A 123 -19.72 5.58 -3.43
CA ILE A 123 -18.73 5.04 -2.48
C ILE A 123 -19.35 3.95 -1.62
N ILE A 124 -20.58 4.13 -1.12
CA ILE A 124 -21.28 3.12 -0.32
C ILE A 124 -21.52 1.84 -1.15
N ARG A 125 -22.04 1.96 -2.37
CA ARG A 125 -22.24 0.80 -3.27
C ARG A 125 -20.93 0.08 -3.58
N GLN A 126 -19.86 0.82 -3.84
CA GLN A 126 -18.54 0.24 -4.10
C GLN A 126 -17.97 -0.47 -2.87
N LYS A 127 -18.15 0.09 -1.67
CA LYS A 127 -17.75 -0.58 -0.42
C LYS A 127 -18.48 -1.89 -0.23
N TYR A 128 -19.81 -1.90 -0.42
CA TYR A 128 -20.61 -3.12 -0.32
C TYR A 128 -20.18 -4.18 -1.34
N ARG A 129 -19.96 -3.77 -2.60
CA ARG A 129 -19.43 -4.67 -3.64
C ARG A 129 -18.09 -5.30 -3.22
N ARG A 130 -17.15 -4.50 -2.69
CA ARG A 130 -15.84 -5.01 -2.23
C ARG A 130 -16.00 -6.03 -1.10
N GLN A 131 -16.91 -5.80 -0.15
CA GLN A 131 -17.18 -6.75 0.93
C GLN A 131 -17.63 -8.10 0.37
N LEU A 132 -18.57 -8.11 -0.58
CA LEU A 132 -19.00 -9.34 -1.25
C LEU A 132 -17.89 -10.03 -2.04
N GLU A 133 -17.04 -9.25 -2.72
CA GLU A 133 -15.88 -9.78 -3.44
C GLU A 133 -14.85 -10.40 -2.48
N ASP A 134 -14.56 -9.75 -1.35
CA ASP A 134 -13.65 -10.24 -0.32
C ASP A 134 -14.17 -11.53 0.33
N GLU A 135 -15.48 -11.61 0.64
CA GLU A 135 -16.13 -12.81 1.15
C GLU A 135 -16.07 -13.97 0.14
N TYR A 136 -16.37 -13.70 -1.13
CA TYR A 136 -16.31 -14.68 -2.20
C TYR A 136 -14.87 -15.20 -2.41
N VAL A 137 -13.89 -14.31 -2.46
CA VAL A 137 -12.47 -14.66 -2.58
C VAL A 137 -12.05 -15.53 -1.40
N LYS A 138 -12.42 -15.16 -0.16
CA LYS A 138 -12.10 -15.95 1.03
C LYS A 138 -12.60 -17.40 0.93
N GLN A 139 -13.88 -17.60 0.61
CA GLN A 139 -14.45 -18.94 0.44
C GLN A 139 -13.71 -19.75 -0.64
N LYS A 140 -13.42 -19.12 -1.78
CA LYS A 140 -12.69 -19.77 -2.87
C LYS A 140 -11.25 -20.10 -2.50
N THR A 141 -10.56 -19.22 -1.77
CA THR A 141 -9.21 -19.50 -1.28
C THR A 141 -9.19 -20.66 -0.29
N GLU A 142 -10.16 -20.77 0.60
CA GLU A 142 -10.25 -21.89 1.56
C GLU A 142 -10.48 -23.23 0.82
N GLN A 143 -11.41 -23.26 -0.13
CA GLN A 143 -11.63 -24.43 -1.00
C GLN A 143 -10.36 -24.82 -1.76
N TYR A 144 -9.69 -23.85 -2.38
CA TYR A 144 -8.46 -24.07 -3.13
C TYR A 144 -7.34 -24.60 -2.22
N LEU A 145 -7.13 -23.99 -1.05
CA LEU A 145 -6.11 -24.42 -0.10
C LEU A 145 -6.36 -25.83 0.42
N ALA A 146 -7.61 -26.21 0.68
CA ALA A 146 -7.97 -27.57 1.09
C ALA A 146 -7.63 -28.60 -0.01
N GLN A 147 -8.02 -28.31 -1.26
CA GLN A 147 -7.68 -29.16 -2.41
C GLN A 147 -6.16 -29.27 -2.60
N GLN A 148 -5.43 -28.15 -2.48
CA GLN A 148 -3.97 -28.16 -2.56
C GLN A 148 -3.34 -28.99 -1.45
N GLN A 149 -3.85 -28.93 -0.22
CA GLN A 149 -3.35 -29.77 0.87
C GLN A 149 -3.60 -31.26 0.63
N GLU A 150 -4.74 -31.63 0.04
CA GLU A 150 -5.02 -33.02 -0.34
C GLU A 150 -4.08 -33.51 -1.44
N ILE A 151 -3.83 -32.69 -2.47
CA ILE A 151 -2.87 -32.98 -3.53
C ILE A 151 -1.47 -33.15 -2.94
N ILE A 152 -1.00 -32.20 -2.12
CA ILE A 152 0.32 -32.24 -1.49
C ILE A 152 0.49 -33.48 -0.60
N LYS A 153 -0.57 -33.91 0.12
CA LYS A 153 -0.53 -35.15 0.92
C LYS A 153 -0.37 -36.41 0.08
N GLN A 154 -0.86 -36.42 -1.16
CA GLN A 154 -0.77 -37.55 -2.08
C GLN A 154 0.53 -37.54 -2.91
N GLU A 155 1.08 -36.35 -3.17
CA GLU A 155 2.28 -36.19 -4.00
C GLU A 155 3.58 -36.45 -3.21
N ILE A 156 4.57 -37.03 -3.91
CA ILE A 156 5.94 -37.17 -3.38
C ILE A 156 6.65 -35.83 -3.53
N GLU A 157 7.23 -35.31 -2.45
CA GLU A 157 7.98 -34.06 -2.52
C GLU A 157 9.31 -34.25 -3.26
N VAL A 158 9.52 -33.45 -4.32
CA VAL A 158 10.75 -33.47 -5.13
C VAL A 158 11.40 -32.09 -5.13
N PRO A 159 12.73 -31.97 -4.98
CA PRO A 159 13.41 -30.68 -5.04
C PRO A 159 13.50 -30.16 -6.47
N GLU A 160 13.62 -28.83 -6.62
CA GLU A 160 13.82 -28.19 -7.92
C GLU A 160 15.15 -28.65 -8.55
N ILE A 161 15.13 -28.93 -9.86
CA ILE A 161 16.32 -29.31 -10.62
C ILE A 161 17.22 -28.08 -10.76
N THR A 162 18.22 -27.99 -9.87
CA THR A 162 19.19 -26.90 -9.84
C THR A 162 20.58 -27.39 -10.24
N THR A 163 21.43 -26.47 -10.68
CA THR A 163 22.84 -26.78 -10.96
C THR A 163 23.56 -27.36 -9.74
N ASN A 164 23.18 -26.96 -8.52
CA ASN A 164 23.73 -27.50 -7.29
C ASN A 164 23.32 -28.97 -7.06
N LEU A 165 22.06 -29.33 -7.34
CA LEU A 165 21.58 -30.71 -7.27
C LEU A 165 22.34 -31.61 -8.27
N LEU A 166 22.48 -31.15 -9.52
CA LEU A 166 23.23 -31.85 -10.55
C LEU A 166 24.71 -32.00 -10.18
N ARG A 167 25.33 -30.96 -9.60
CA ARG A 167 26.70 -31.02 -9.09
C ARG A 167 26.85 -32.00 -7.92
N ALA A 168 25.86 -32.10 -7.03
CA ALA A 168 25.87 -33.09 -5.96
C ALA A 168 25.89 -34.50 -6.52
N LYS A 169 25.00 -34.80 -7.47
CA LYS A 169 25.00 -36.09 -8.18
C LYS A 169 26.36 -36.41 -8.81
N VAL A 170 26.95 -35.46 -9.53
CA VAL A 170 28.28 -35.66 -10.15
C VAL A 170 29.37 -35.90 -9.09
N ARG A 171 29.28 -35.31 -7.90
CA ARG A 171 30.23 -35.58 -6.80
C ARG A 171 30.07 -37.01 -6.28
N ASP A 172 28.84 -37.47 -6.09
CA ASP A 172 28.56 -38.80 -5.53
C ASP A 172 28.96 -39.91 -6.51
N LEU A 173 28.66 -39.75 -7.79
CA LEU A 173 29.13 -40.65 -8.86
C LEU A 173 30.66 -40.79 -8.88
N LYS A 174 31.41 -39.70 -8.64
CA LYS A 174 32.87 -39.74 -8.54
C LYS A 174 33.37 -40.52 -7.33
N LEU A 175 32.56 -40.63 -6.28
CA LEU A 175 32.84 -41.44 -5.09
C LEU A 175 32.37 -42.90 -5.25
N GLY A 176 31.79 -43.26 -6.40
CA GLY A 176 31.19 -44.57 -6.65
C GLY A 176 29.85 -44.78 -5.92
N LYS A 177 29.15 -43.70 -5.57
CA LYS A 177 27.83 -43.75 -4.93
C LYS A 177 26.75 -43.38 -5.95
N ASP A 178 25.91 -44.35 -6.28
CA ASP A 178 24.86 -44.22 -7.30
C ASP A 178 23.45 -44.26 -6.67
N ASP A 179 23.31 -43.63 -5.50
CA ASP A 179 22.08 -43.61 -4.72
C ASP A 179 21.29 -42.30 -4.86
N VAL A 180 20.09 -42.27 -4.29
CA VAL A 180 19.18 -41.11 -4.29
C VAL A 180 19.47 -40.14 -3.13
N SER A 181 20.52 -40.38 -2.34
CA SER A 181 20.89 -39.60 -1.15
C SER A 181 21.03 -38.09 -1.40
N TYR A 182 21.52 -37.69 -2.57
CA TYR A 182 21.66 -36.28 -2.93
C TYR A 182 20.31 -35.55 -3.06
N ILE A 183 19.23 -36.27 -3.37
CA ILE A 183 17.87 -35.72 -3.44
C ILE A 183 17.34 -35.49 -2.02
N GLU A 184 17.51 -36.47 -1.14
CA GLU A 184 17.11 -36.37 0.28
C GLU A 184 17.85 -35.24 1.00
N GLU A 185 19.16 -35.10 0.77
CA GLU A 185 19.95 -34.01 1.33
C GLU A 185 19.41 -32.64 0.85
N ALA A 186 19.08 -32.53 -0.44
CA ALA A 186 18.51 -31.29 -1.00
C ALA A 186 17.15 -30.95 -0.38
N LEU A 187 16.27 -31.93 -0.18
CA LEU A 187 14.98 -31.76 0.51
C LEU A 187 15.19 -31.34 1.97
N ASN A 188 16.09 -32.00 2.69
CA ASN A 188 16.43 -31.63 4.07
C ASN A 188 16.92 -30.19 4.18
N ILE A 189 17.73 -29.71 3.23
CA ILE A 189 18.17 -28.32 3.17
C ILE A 189 16.98 -27.38 2.92
N LYS A 190 16.06 -27.75 2.03
CA LYS A 190 14.85 -26.96 1.74
C LYS A 190 13.97 -26.83 2.99
N HIS A 191 13.63 -27.93 3.64
CA HIS A 191 12.83 -27.93 4.87
C HIS A 191 13.51 -27.13 5.99
N LYS A 192 14.82 -27.30 6.21
CA LYS A 192 15.56 -26.50 7.20
C LYS A 192 15.43 -25.01 6.93
N LYS A 193 15.50 -24.56 5.67
CA LYS A 193 15.33 -23.15 5.30
C LYS A 193 13.89 -22.66 5.51
N GLU A 194 12.90 -23.47 5.16
CA GLU A 194 11.47 -23.12 5.32
C GLU A 194 11.07 -23.05 6.79
N ASN A 195 11.41 -24.07 7.57
CA ASN A 195 11.21 -24.11 9.02
C ASN A 195 11.89 -22.92 9.69
N TYR A 196 13.12 -22.60 9.28
CA TYR A 196 13.83 -21.43 9.79
C TYR A 196 13.16 -20.10 9.44
N LYS A 197 12.62 -19.98 8.21
CA LYS A 197 11.87 -18.79 7.78
C LYS A 197 10.55 -18.63 8.55
N GLN A 198 9.86 -19.74 8.85
CA GLN A 198 8.65 -19.77 9.69
C GLN A 198 8.98 -19.36 11.13
N TYR A 199 10.01 -19.97 11.73
CA TYR A 199 10.52 -19.59 13.05
C TYR A 199 10.81 -18.09 13.16
N LEU A 200 11.52 -17.51 12.18
CA LEU A 200 11.81 -16.07 12.21
C LEU A 200 10.59 -15.19 12.01
N LYS A 201 9.57 -15.67 11.29
CA LYS A 201 8.32 -14.94 11.09
C LYS A 201 7.52 -14.89 12.39
N GLU A 202 7.46 -16.01 13.11
CA GLU A 202 6.77 -16.12 14.40
C GLU A 202 7.52 -15.37 15.50
N LYS A 203 8.85 -15.57 15.61
CA LYS A 203 9.67 -14.94 16.65
C LYS A 203 9.68 -13.41 16.56
N TYR A 204 9.83 -12.86 15.35
CA TYR A 204 9.95 -11.41 15.13
C TYR A 204 8.69 -10.80 14.48
N ASP A 205 7.50 -11.20 14.93
CA ASP A 205 6.24 -10.59 14.50
C ASP A 205 5.95 -9.28 15.25
N TYR A 206 6.60 -8.21 14.81
CA TYR A 206 6.45 -6.87 15.38
C TYR A 206 5.06 -6.24 15.21
N LYS A 207 4.14 -6.86 14.46
CA LYS A 207 2.76 -6.36 14.31
C LYS A 207 1.89 -6.87 15.44
N ASN A 208 2.00 -8.16 15.75
CA ASN A 208 1.12 -8.84 16.69
C ASN A 208 1.73 -8.96 18.10
N LYS A 209 3.06 -8.99 18.22
CA LYS A 209 3.76 -9.14 19.52
C LYS A 209 4.22 -7.78 20.08
N PRO A 210 3.89 -7.45 21.35
CA PRO A 210 4.37 -6.22 21.98
C PRO A 210 5.86 -6.30 22.29
N ILE A 211 6.50 -5.14 22.36
CA ILE A 211 7.92 -5.00 22.74
C ILE A 211 8.00 -4.67 24.22
N VAL A 212 8.79 -5.43 24.98
CA VAL A 212 8.98 -5.24 26.43
C VAL A 212 10.45 -4.92 26.69
N ARG A 213 10.72 -3.98 27.61
CA ARG A 213 12.10 -3.60 27.95
C ARG A 213 12.78 -4.70 28.75
N LEU A 214 14.10 -4.70 28.74
CA LEU A 214 14.87 -5.65 29.53
C LEU A 214 14.66 -5.38 31.03
N GLY A 215 14.12 -6.36 31.76
CA GLY A 215 13.87 -6.30 33.21
C GLY A 215 12.42 -6.01 33.60
N ASP A 216 11.58 -5.57 32.67
CA ASP A 216 10.17 -5.35 32.93
C ASP A 216 9.42 -6.69 33.06
N SER A 217 8.42 -6.73 33.95
CA SER A 217 7.51 -7.87 34.08
C SER A 217 6.69 -8.05 32.80
N LEU A 218 6.29 -9.30 32.53
CA LEU A 218 5.42 -9.60 31.39
C LEU A 218 4.07 -8.88 31.56
N PRO A 219 3.46 -8.40 30.46
CA PRO A 219 2.08 -7.93 30.49
C PRO A 219 1.15 -9.03 31.00
N GLU A 220 0.11 -8.66 31.75
CA GLU A 220 -0.85 -9.61 32.34
C GLU A 220 -1.36 -10.63 31.31
N GLY A 221 -1.22 -11.91 31.62
CA GLY A 221 -1.69 -13.04 30.80
C GLY A 221 -0.84 -13.41 29.58
N LYS A 222 0.32 -12.77 29.34
CA LYS A 222 1.19 -13.11 28.20
C LYS A 222 2.37 -13.99 28.60
N THR A 223 2.62 -15.02 27.81
CA THR A 223 3.82 -15.87 27.91
C THR A 223 5.01 -15.23 27.18
N GLU A 224 6.22 -15.71 27.48
CA GLU A 224 7.45 -15.18 26.86
C GLU A 224 7.44 -15.29 25.33
N ASP A 225 6.87 -16.37 24.78
CA ASP A 225 6.80 -16.60 23.34
C ASP A 225 5.94 -15.57 22.60
N GLN A 226 5.03 -14.90 23.30
CA GLN A 226 4.12 -13.91 22.73
C GLN A 226 4.68 -12.49 22.74
N VAL A 227 5.88 -12.28 23.30
CA VAL A 227 6.48 -10.97 23.52
C VAL A 227 7.86 -10.90 22.86
N ILE A 228 8.23 -9.71 22.37
CA ILE A 228 9.59 -9.46 21.89
C ILE A 228 10.33 -8.66 22.95
N ARG A 229 11.29 -9.29 23.63
CA ARG A 229 12.12 -8.61 24.64
C ARG A 229 13.23 -7.81 23.97
N GLN A 230 13.46 -6.59 24.47
CA GLN A 230 14.64 -5.82 24.10
C GLN A 230 15.89 -6.43 24.73
N PHE A 231 16.99 -6.42 23.98
CA PHE A 231 18.26 -6.95 24.41
C PHE A 231 19.32 -5.86 24.52
N LYS A 232 20.27 -6.04 25.44
CA LYS A 232 21.43 -5.15 25.60
C LYS A 232 22.47 -5.39 24.51
N SER A 233 22.81 -6.65 24.29
CA SER A 233 23.74 -7.07 23.23
C SER A 233 23.38 -8.44 22.68
N THR A 234 23.34 -8.56 21.35
CA THR A 234 23.11 -9.88 20.72
C THR A 234 24.23 -10.87 20.95
N VAL A 235 25.45 -10.39 21.22
CA VAL A 235 26.59 -11.27 21.51
C VAL A 235 26.35 -12.02 22.81
N GLN A 236 25.88 -11.31 23.84
CA GLN A 236 25.65 -11.92 25.14
C GLN A 236 24.49 -12.91 25.08
N GLU A 237 23.41 -12.59 24.36
CA GLU A 237 22.32 -13.55 24.12
C GLU A 237 22.80 -14.77 23.33
N GLN A 238 23.67 -14.57 22.34
CA GLN A 238 24.27 -15.66 21.58
C GLN A 238 25.11 -16.59 22.47
N ILE A 239 25.90 -16.02 23.38
CA ILE A 239 26.73 -16.77 24.34
C ILE A 239 25.82 -17.55 25.29
N GLN A 240 24.77 -16.93 25.82
CA GLN A 240 23.80 -17.58 26.71
C GLN A 240 23.06 -18.73 26.01
N ALA A 241 22.65 -18.53 24.75
CA ALA A 241 21.97 -19.56 23.97
C ALA A 241 22.92 -20.64 23.40
N ALA A 242 24.24 -20.42 23.46
CA ALA A 242 25.30 -21.27 22.89
C ALA A 242 25.06 -21.71 21.43
N LYS A 243 24.37 -20.88 20.64
CA LYS A 243 23.98 -21.20 19.25
C LYS A 243 24.43 -20.13 18.27
N PRO A 244 24.97 -20.49 17.09
CA PRO A 244 25.30 -19.50 16.07
C PRO A 244 24.03 -18.86 15.51
N ILE A 245 24.04 -17.53 15.38
CA ILE A 245 22.91 -16.76 14.86
C ILE A 245 23.20 -16.39 13.40
N PRO A 246 22.34 -16.76 12.42
CA PRO A 246 22.57 -16.43 11.03
C PRO A 246 22.17 -14.98 10.72
N GLN A 247 22.73 -14.43 9.63
CA GLN A 247 22.65 -13.01 9.29
C GLN A 247 21.23 -12.45 9.19
N ASP A 248 20.26 -13.25 8.75
CA ASP A 248 18.86 -12.80 8.63
C ASP A 248 18.22 -12.58 10.01
N GLU A 249 18.55 -13.40 11.02
CA GLU A 249 18.08 -13.17 12.40
C GLU A 249 18.75 -11.97 13.05
N ILE A 250 20.01 -11.72 12.74
CA ILE A 250 20.72 -10.50 13.16
C ILE A 250 19.97 -9.27 12.64
N LEU A 251 19.59 -9.27 11.36
CA LEU A 251 18.86 -8.16 10.77
C LEU A 251 17.49 -7.97 11.43
N ARG A 252 16.71 -9.05 11.57
CA ARG A 252 15.34 -8.99 12.11
C ARG A 252 15.28 -8.62 13.58
N SER A 253 16.27 -9.02 14.38
CA SER A 253 16.36 -8.66 15.80
C SER A 253 16.66 -7.17 16.03
N HIS A 254 17.47 -6.54 15.18
CA HIS A 254 17.86 -5.14 15.36
C HIS A 254 16.98 -4.16 14.59
N VAL A 255 16.36 -4.58 13.48
CA VAL A 255 15.68 -3.69 12.55
C VAL A 255 14.21 -4.06 12.42
N LYS A 256 13.33 -3.22 12.99
CA LYS A 256 11.87 -3.43 12.97
C LYS A 256 11.28 -3.40 11.55
N ASN A 257 11.76 -2.49 10.71
CA ASN A 257 11.30 -2.32 9.32
C ASN A 257 12.13 -3.13 8.31
N TRP A 258 12.71 -4.26 8.72
CA TRP A 258 13.57 -5.10 7.88
C TRP A 258 12.92 -5.51 6.55
N PHE A 259 11.59 -5.62 6.52
CA PHE A 259 10.81 -6.01 5.34
C PHE A 259 10.74 -4.92 4.26
N MET A 260 10.98 -3.64 4.62
CA MET A 260 11.00 -2.51 3.69
C MET A 260 12.35 -2.34 2.99
N LEU A 261 13.39 -3.06 3.42
CA LEU A 261 14.75 -2.91 2.91
C LEU A 261 14.98 -3.72 1.63
N GLY A 262 15.65 -3.10 0.66
CA GLY A 262 16.16 -3.80 -0.52
C GLY A 262 17.40 -4.67 -0.21
N PRO A 263 17.79 -5.61 -1.09
CA PRO A 263 18.91 -6.53 -0.83
C PRO A 263 20.26 -5.84 -0.55
N LYS A 264 20.57 -4.75 -1.27
CA LYS A 264 21.81 -3.97 -1.06
C LYS A 264 21.80 -3.28 0.32
N GLN A 265 20.68 -2.68 0.70
CA GLN A 265 20.51 -2.01 2.00
C GLN A 265 20.64 -3.02 3.14
N LYS A 266 20.03 -4.21 3.01
CA LYS A 266 20.18 -5.29 3.99
C LYS A 266 21.64 -5.66 4.20
N ARG A 267 22.43 -5.84 3.14
CA ARG A 267 23.87 -6.13 3.26
C ARG A 267 24.62 -5.04 4.00
N VAL A 268 24.41 -3.77 3.64
CA VAL A 268 25.07 -2.63 4.29
C VAL A 268 24.76 -2.61 5.78
N ILE A 269 23.49 -2.73 6.14
CA ILE A 269 23.05 -2.71 7.54
C ILE A 269 23.60 -3.91 8.31
N VAL A 270 23.53 -5.12 7.74
CA VAL A 270 24.10 -6.32 8.38
C VAL A 270 25.60 -6.15 8.62
N ASN A 271 26.35 -5.56 7.69
CA ASN A 271 27.79 -5.32 7.87
C ASN A 271 28.05 -4.36 9.05
N PHE A 272 27.26 -3.28 9.20
CA PHE A 272 27.37 -2.40 10.36
C PHE A 272 27.04 -3.11 11.67
N LEU A 273 26.00 -3.95 11.68
CA LEU A 273 25.61 -4.74 12.86
C LEU A 273 26.70 -5.75 13.23
N GLN A 274 27.32 -6.40 12.25
CA GLN A 274 28.45 -7.30 12.45
C GLN A 274 29.69 -6.57 12.95
N ALA A 275 29.98 -5.37 12.44
CA ALA A 275 31.10 -4.56 12.93
C ALA A 275 30.91 -4.17 14.41
N ARG A 276 29.69 -3.81 14.80
CA ARG A 276 29.35 -3.56 16.22
C ARG A 276 29.52 -4.83 17.06
N ARG A 277 29.00 -5.95 16.56
CA ARG A 277 29.11 -7.27 17.21
C ARG A 277 30.55 -7.67 17.45
N ALA A 278 31.43 -7.46 16.48
CA ALA A 278 32.86 -7.77 16.60
C ALA A 278 33.54 -6.96 17.71
N ARG A 279 33.17 -5.68 17.89
CA ARG A 279 33.69 -4.85 19.00
C ARG A 279 33.26 -5.38 20.35
N GLU A 280 31.98 -5.74 20.50
CA GLU A 280 31.42 -6.31 21.73
C GLU A 280 32.07 -7.68 22.03
N SER A 281 32.18 -8.56 21.05
CA SER A 281 32.86 -9.85 21.18
C SER A 281 34.33 -9.71 21.57
N LYS A 282 35.06 -8.74 20.99
CA LYS A 282 36.44 -8.45 21.36
C LYS A 282 36.56 -8.04 22.84
N GLN A 283 35.65 -7.19 23.32
CA GLN A 283 35.68 -6.76 24.72
C GLN A 283 35.43 -7.93 25.68
N LEU A 284 34.46 -8.80 25.37
CA LEU A 284 34.17 -9.99 26.16
C LEU A 284 35.35 -10.97 26.15
N PHE A 285 35.95 -11.22 24.98
CA PHE A 285 37.12 -12.07 24.85
C PHE A 285 38.30 -11.57 25.69
N LEU A 286 38.60 -10.27 25.65
CA LEU A 286 39.69 -9.70 26.46
C LEU A 286 39.43 -9.84 27.96
N ARG A 287 38.17 -9.73 28.39
CA ARG A 287 37.77 -9.94 29.79
C ARG A 287 37.96 -11.40 30.21
N GLU A 288 37.54 -12.36 29.39
CA GLU A 288 37.74 -13.78 29.65
C GLU A 288 39.23 -14.15 29.65
N LEU A 289 40.01 -13.57 28.75
CA LEU A 289 41.45 -13.75 28.69
C LEU A 289 42.14 -13.24 29.96
N ASP A 290 41.74 -12.07 30.48
CA ASP A 290 42.28 -11.54 31.72
C ASP A 290 41.97 -12.46 32.92
N LEU A 291 40.73 -12.97 33.03
CA LEU A 291 40.34 -13.93 34.06
C LEU A 291 41.15 -15.24 33.96
N LEU A 292 41.35 -15.75 32.75
CA LEU A 292 42.18 -16.92 32.49
C LEU A 292 43.64 -16.64 32.90
N GLY A 293 44.16 -15.45 32.59
CA GLY A 293 45.49 -15.01 32.99
C GLY A 293 45.66 -14.95 34.52
N GLN A 294 44.66 -14.46 35.24
CA GLN A 294 44.64 -14.45 36.72
C GLN A 294 44.67 -15.87 37.29
N LYS A 295 43.88 -16.79 36.72
CA LYS A 295 43.89 -18.19 37.13
C LYS A 295 45.25 -18.87 36.90
N ILE A 296 45.85 -18.68 35.72
CA ILE A 296 47.17 -19.25 35.41
C ILE A 296 48.24 -18.74 36.40
N ARG A 297 48.19 -17.45 36.76
CA ARG A 297 49.12 -16.89 37.74
C ARG A 297 48.95 -17.53 39.12
N TYR A 298 47.71 -17.74 39.55
CA TYR A 298 47.40 -18.44 40.80
C TYR A 298 47.91 -19.88 40.78
N ASP A 299 47.60 -20.63 39.72
CA ASP A 299 48.03 -22.03 39.57
C ASP A 299 49.57 -22.16 39.57
N LEU A 300 50.27 -21.22 38.92
CA LEU A 300 51.74 -21.15 38.94
C LEU A 300 52.30 -20.88 40.33
N GLN A 301 51.69 -19.97 41.10
CA GLN A 301 52.08 -19.70 42.49
C GLN A 301 51.87 -20.93 43.37
N GLN A 302 50.72 -21.61 43.23
CA GLN A 302 50.45 -22.85 43.96
C GLN A 302 51.45 -23.94 43.62
N TYR A 303 51.79 -24.12 42.35
CA TYR A 303 52.81 -25.08 41.91
C TYR A 303 54.19 -24.77 42.50
N GLN A 304 54.60 -23.49 42.52
CA GLN A 304 55.86 -23.08 43.13
C GLN A 304 55.90 -23.35 44.64
N GLN A 305 54.80 -23.07 45.35
CA GLN A 305 54.67 -23.35 46.78
C GLN A 305 54.75 -24.86 47.08
N GLN A 306 54.05 -25.69 46.30
CA GLN A 306 54.11 -27.15 46.43
C GLN A 306 55.52 -27.69 46.16
N LYS A 307 56.21 -27.16 45.14
CA LYS A 307 57.60 -27.55 44.84
C LYS A 307 58.55 -27.19 45.97
N GLN A 308 58.37 -26.03 46.62
CA GLN A 308 59.17 -25.63 47.78
C GLN A 308 58.88 -26.51 49.00
N ALA A 309 57.60 -26.85 49.25
CA ALA A 309 57.20 -27.73 50.34
C ALA A 309 57.71 -29.18 50.19
N GLN A 310 57.99 -29.64 48.96
CA GLN A 310 58.60 -30.96 48.70
C GLN A 310 60.14 -30.97 48.83
N GLN A 311 60.77 -29.79 48.87
CA GLN A 311 62.23 -29.64 48.99
C GLN A 311 62.69 -29.40 50.43
N GLN A 312 61.75 -29.21 51.36
CA GLN A 312 61.96 -29.16 52.80
C GLN A 312 61.61 -30.50 53.43
#